data_AF-A0A5N5SYF7-F1
#
_entry.id   AF-A0A5N5SYF7-F1
#
_cell.length_a   1.000
_cell.length_b   1.000
_cell.length_c   1.000
_cell.angle_alpha   90.00
_cell.angle_beta   90.00
_cell.angle_gamma   90.00
#
_symmetry.space_group_name_H-M   'P 1'
#
loop_
_entity.id
_entity.type
_entity.pdbx_description
1 polymer ?
#
loop_
_entity_poly.entity_id
_entity_poly.type
_entity_poly.pdbx_seq_one_letter_code
_entity_poly.pdbx_strand_id
1 'polypeptide(L)'
;YIIYLGITLVLLFTSAILGFVFGERLQRNSNDIMTESLKAYDLQASNTSTVKYGWDYIQKTLHCCGVISYDDWRAYNEDFKGNQKIPHSCCIVDYYSKTNVLVNYNIFGGMMPPSN
;
A
#
# COMPACT_ATOMS: atom_id res chain seq x y z
N TYR A 1 20.02 21.67 -30.62
CA TYR A 1 20.43 21.33 -29.23
C TYR A 1 19.95 22.39 -28.23
N ILE A 2 20.37 23.66 -28.34
CA ILE A 2 19.96 24.73 -27.42
C ILE A 2 18.44 24.94 -27.36
N ILE A 3 17.74 24.84 -28.51
CA ILE A 3 16.28 24.96 -28.56
C ILE A 3 15.60 23.83 -27.75
N TYR A 4 16.08 22.59 -27.87
CA TYR A 4 15.56 21.46 -27.09
C TYR A 4 15.77 21.66 -25.59
N LEU A 5 16.96 22.13 -25.18
CA LEU A 5 17.25 22.46 -23.79
C LEU A 5 16.38 23.59 -23.25
N GLY A 6 16.12 24.62 -24.07
CA GLY A 6 15.20 25.70 -23.70
C GLY A 6 13.78 25.18 -23.44
N ILE A 7 13.27 24.31 -24.32
CA ILE A 7 11.94 23.72 -24.19
C ILE A 7 11.86 22.83 -22.94
N THR A 8 12.83 21.94 -22.72
CA THR A 8 12.82 21.07 -21.53
C THR A 8 12.94 21.88 -20.25
N LEU A 9 13.71 22.97 -20.24
CA LEU A 9 13.83 23.86 -19.08
C LEU A 9 12.50 24.52 -18.72
N VAL A 10 11.77 25.02 -19.73
CA VAL A 10 10.43 25.58 -19.51
C VAL A 10 9.46 24.51 -19.01
N LEU A 11 9.47 23.31 -19.60
CA LEU A 11 8.61 22.20 -19.17
C LEU A 11 8.89 21.72 -17.75
N LEU A 12 10.17 21.66 -17.35
CA LEU A 12 10.54 21.28 -15.99
C LEU A 12 10.07 22.34 -14.97
N PHE A 13 10.24 23.62 -15.31
CA PHE A 13 9.81 24.71 -14.44
C PHE A 13 8.29 24.73 -14.25
N THR A 14 7.53 24.58 -15.33
CA THR A 14 6.06 24.49 -15.24
C THR A 14 5.61 23.24 -14.49
N SER A 15 6.25 22.08 -14.74
CA SER A 15 5.93 20.83 -14.04
C SER A 15 6.21 20.91 -12.54
N ALA A 16 7.29 21.58 -12.13
CA ALA A 16 7.62 21.78 -10.73
C ALA A 16 6.56 22.64 -10.01
N ILE A 17 6.12 23.74 -10.63
CA ILE A 17 5.08 24.61 -10.07
C ILE A 17 3.75 23.86 -10.01
N LEU A 18 3.38 23.15 -11.08
CA LEU A 18 2.17 22.33 -11.10
C LEU A 18 2.23 21.23 -10.03
N GLY A 19 3.35 20.52 -9.90
CA GLY A 19 3.54 19.52 -8.86
C GLY A 19 3.37 20.08 -7.45
N PHE A 20 3.86 21.30 -7.20
CA PHE A 20 3.69 21.99 -5.92
C PHE A 20 2.22 22.39 -5.66
N VAL A 21 1.55 22.98 -6.66
CA VAL A 21 0.16 23.46 -6.53
C VAL A 21 -0.84 22.30 -6.45
N PHE A 22 -0.63 21.25 -7.24
CA PHE A 22 -1.54 20.11 -7.34
C PHE A 22 -1.17 18.95 -6.40
N GLY A 23 -0.05 19.03 -5.67
CA GLY A 23 0.42 17.95 -4.79
C GLY A 23 -0.63 17.50 -3.78
N GLU A 24 -1.30 18.43 -3.10
CA GLU A 24 -2.33 18.10 -2.11
C GLU A 24 -3.61 17.52 -2.75
N ARG A 25 -3.95 17.97 -3.95
CA ARG A 25 -5.12 17.48 -4.71
C ARG A 25 -4.87 16.06 -5.21
N LEU A 26 -3.65 15.77 -5.65
CA LEU A 26 -3.22 14.45 -6.07
C LEU A 26 -3.34 13.45 -4.92
N GLN A 27 -3.02 13.84 -3.68
CA GLN A 27 -3.08 12.94 -2.53
C GLN A 27 -4.51 12.44 -2.23
N ARG A 28 -5.53 13.30 -2.35
CA ARG A 28 -6.92 12.87 -2.13
C ARG A 28 -7.41 11.96 -3.25
N ASN A 29 -7.16 12.35 -4.50
CA ASN A 29 -7.56 11.55 -5.65
C ASN A 29 -6.82 10.20 -5.70
N SER A 30 -5.56 10.16 -5.28
CA SER A 30 -4.80 8.91 -5.17
C SER A 30 -5.37 8.00 -4.09
N ASN A 31 -5.78 8.56 -2.96
CA ASN A 31 -6.37 7.76 -1.88
C ASN A 31 -7.67 7.10 -2.36
N ASP A 32 -8.56 7.82 -3.05
CA ASP A 32 -9.81 7.26 -3.57
C ASP A 32 -9.55 6.12 -4.58
N ILE A 33 -8.63 6.32 -5.52
CA ILE A 33 -8.23 5.30 -6.50
C ILE A 33 -7.61 4.10 -5.82
N MET A 34 -6.73 4.33 -4.83
CA MET A 34 -6.12 3.25 -4.06
C MET A 34 -7.18 2.48 -3.26
N THR A 35 -8.11 3.16 -2.59
CA THR A 35 -9.22 2.52 -1.88
C THR A 35 -10.10 1.69 -2.82
N GLU A 36 -10.37 2.18 -4.03
CA GLU A 36 -11.11 1.41 -5.05
C GLU A 36 -10.34 0.17 -5.50
N SER A 37 -9.04 0.29 -5.78
CA SER A 37 -8.21 -0.87 -6.13
C SER A 37 -8.03 -1.86 -4.97
N LEU A 38 -8.12 -1.39 -3.73
CA LEU A 38 -8.09 -2.22 -2.53
C LEU A 38 -9.40 -3.04 -2.37
N LYS A 39 -10.54 -2.49 -2.79
CA LYS A 39 -11.81 -3.24 -2.91
C LYS A 39 -11.75 -4.34 -3.97
N ALA A 40 -11.00 -4.09 -5.04
CA ALA A 40 -10.80 -5.05 -6.13
C ALA A 40 -9.74 -6.12 -5.81
N TYR A 41 -9.10 -6.05 -4.64
CA TYR A 41 -8.19 -7.08 -4.18
C TYR A 41 -8.99 -8.32 -3.79
N ASP A 42 -8.75 -9.43 -4.47
CA ASP A 42 -9.37 -10.72 -4.18
C ASP A 42 -8.37 -11.59 -3.40
N LEU A 43 -8.79 -12.05 -2.22
CA LEU A 43 -7.98 -12.92 -1.37
C LEU A 43 -7.71 -14.28 -2.02
N GLN A 44 -8.72 -14.83 -2.70
CA GLN A 44 -8.70 -16.16 -3.31
C GLN A 44 -8.14 -16.15 -4.73
N ALA A 45 -8.01 -14.97 -5.34
CA ALA A 45 -7.36 -14.83 -6.62
C ALA A 45 -5.96 -15.42 -6.59
N SER A 46 -5.64 -16.17 -7.65
CA SER A 46 -4.28 -16.61 -7.93
C SER A 46 -3.31 -15.43 -7.88
N ASN A 47 -2.05 -15.69 -7.54
CA ASN A 47 -0.95 -14.71 -7.58
C ASN A 47 -0.71 -14.11 -8.98
N THR A 48 -1.46 -14.54 -9.99
CA THR A 48 -1.52 -13.97 -11.33
C THR A 48 -2.48 -12.78 -11.46
N SER A 49 -3.30 -12.48 -10.43
CA SER A 49 -4.11 -11.26 -10.44
C SER A 49 -3.21 -10.04 -10.33
N THR A 50 -3.26 -9.17 -11.35
CA THR A 50 -2.46 -7.94 -11.44
C THR A 50 -2.65 -7.05 -10.22
N VAL A 51 -3.88 -6.97 -9.70
CA VAL A 51 -4.22 -6.15 -8.53
C VAL A 51 -3.57 -6.72 -7.27
N LYS A 52 -3.69 -8.05 -7.06
CA LYS A 52 -3.08 -8.73 -5.92
C LYS A 52 -1.55 -8.60 -5.93
N TYR A 53 -0.92 -8.90 -7.06
CA TYR A 53 0.52 -8.80 -7.23
C TYR A 53 1.02 -7.36 -7.03
N GLY A 54 0.33 -6.38 -7.60
CA GLY A 54 0.68 -4.97 -7.45
C GLY A 54 0.65 -4.51 -5.99
N TRP A 55 -0.43 -4.84 -5.26
CA TRP A 55 -0.54 -4.54 -3.84
C TRP A 55 0.55 -5.24 -3.02
N ASP A 56 0.75 -6.54 -3.24
CA ASP A 56 1.74 -7.30 -2.50
C ASP A 56 3.18 -6.81 -2.75
N TYR A 57 3.47 -6.37 -3.99
CA TYR A 57 4.76 -5.78 -4.35
C TYR A 57 4.97 -4.43 -3.67
N ILE A 58 4.02 -3.50 -3.81
CA ILE A 58 4.12 -2.16 -3.25
C ILE A 58 4.28 -2.22 -1.72
N GLN A 59 3.49 -3.04 -1.05
CA GLN A 59 3.53 -3.16 0.41
C GLN A 59 4.87 -3.73 0.92
N LYS A 60 5.44 -4.71 0.20
CA LYS A 60 6.76 -5.25 0.54
C LYS A 60 7.90 -4.28 0.21
N THR A 61 7.80 -3.52 -0.87
CA THR A 61 8.86 -2.58 -1.28
C THR A 61 8.86 -1.33 -0.41
N LEU A 62 7.68 -0.75 -0.15
CA LEU A 62 7.54 0.48 0.63
C LEU A 62 7.38 0.24 2.14
N HIS A 63 7.25 -1.02 2.57
CA HIS A 63 7.07 -1.40 3.98
C HIS A 63 5.88 -0.64 4.59
N CYS A 64 4.73 -0.68 3.91
CA CYS A 64 3.49 -0.05 4.35
C CYS A 64 2.33 -1.04 4.30
N CYS A 65 1.23 -0.72 4.99
CA CYS A 65 0.02 -1.54 4.96
C CYS A 65 -1.24 -0.70 4.86
N GLY A 66 -2.07 -0.97 3.85
CA GLY A 66 -3.25 -0.19 3.53
C GLY A 66 -2.96 1.08 2.74
N VAL A 67 -3.96 1.96 2.61
CA VAL A 67 -3.83 3.26 1.93
C VAL A 67 -3.33 4.32 2.91
N ILE A 68 -3.97 4.36 4.08
CA ILE A 68 -3.68 5.24 5.21
C ILE A 68 -3.28 4.38 6.43
N SER A 69 -3.99 3.27 6.66
CA SER A 69 -3.76 2.37 7.80
C SER A 69 -4.04 0.92 7.43
N TYR A 70 -3.48 -0.01 8.21
CA TYR A 70 -3.75 -1.45 8.06
C TYR A 70 -5.25 -1.79 8.22
N ASP A 71 -6.00 -0.97 8.96
CA ASP A 71 -7.45 -1.12 9.15
C ASP A 71 -8.25 -0.92 7.84
N ASP A 72 -7.67 -0.28 6.83
CA ASP A 72 -8.30 -0.07 5.52
C ASP A 72 -8.70 -1.39 4.86
N TRP A 73 -7.92 -2.45 5.10
CA TRP A 73 -8.22 -3.79 4.62
C TRP A 73 -9.58 -4.27 5.13
N ARG A 74 -9.84 -4.12 6.43
CA ARG A 74 -11.15 -4.48 7.01
C ARG A 74 -12.25 -3.50 6.62
N ALA A 75 -11.92 -2.21 6.54
CA ALA A 75 -12.89 -1.16 6.29
C ALA A 75 -13.48 -1.26 4.87
N TYR A 76 -12.63 -1.53 3.88
CA TYR A 76 -13.01 -1.44 2.48
C TYR A 76 -13.12 -2.79 1.78
N ASN A 77 -12.50 -3.85 2.29
CA ASN A 77 -12.53 -5.16 1.64
C ASN A 77 -13.24 -6.20 2.52
N GLU A 78 -14.25 -6.87 1.94
CA GLU A 78 -15.09 -7.83 2.66
C GLU A 78 -14.34 -9.11 3.04
N ASP A 79 -13.37 -9.51 2.22
CA ASP A 79 -12.54 -10.69 2.46
C ASP A 79 -11.76 -10.60 3.78
N PHE A 80 -11.48 -9.37 4.23
CA PHE A 80 -10.66 -9.09 5.41
C PHE A 80 -11.47 -8.75 6.68
N LYS A 81 -12.80 -8.89 6.64
CA LYS A 81 -13.66 -8.73 7.82
C LYS A 81 -13.70 -9.97 8.71
N GLY A 82 -13.26 -11.13 8.20
CA GLY A 82 -13.24 -12.40 8.91
C GLY A 82 -11.97 -12.63 9.74
N ASN A 83 -11.50 -13.88 9.72
CA ASN A 83 -10.34 -14.32 10.51
C ASN A 83 -9.03 -13.67 10.04
N GLN A 84 -8.88 -13.49 8.73
CA GLN A 84 -7.74 -12.81 8.13
C GLN A 84 -8.02 -11.32 8.06
N LYS A 85 -7.26 -10.51 8.80
CA LYS A 85 -7.51 -9.06 8.90
C LYS A 85 -6.69 -8.23 7.92
N ILE A 86 -5.61 -8.81 7.39
CA ILE A 86 -4.63 -8.18 6.50
C ILE A 86 -4.05 -9.20 5.52
N PRO A 87 -3.53 -8.79 4.36
CA PRO A 87 -2.80 -9.67 3.45
C PRO A 87 -1.44 -10.07 4.02
N HIS A 88 -0.91 -11.21 3.56
CA HIS A 88 0.40 -11.71 3.99
C HIS A 88 1.56 -10.75 3.64
N SER A 89 1.38 -9.93 2.61
CA SER A 89 2.33 -8.90 2.19
C SER A 89 2.51 -7.78 3.22
N CYS A 90 1.53 -7.54 4.10
CA CYS A 90 1.63 -6.59 5.21
C CYS A 90 2.32 -7.15 6.46
N CYS A 91 2.50 -8.47 6.53
CA CYS A 91 2.97 -9.13 7.73
C CYS A 91 4.49 -9.27 7.74
N ILE A 92 5.10 -8.90 8.87
CA ILE A 92 6.49 -9.22 9.20
C ILE A 92 6.48 -10.55 9.95
N VAL A 93 7.20 -11.53 9.43
CA VAL A 93 7.40 -12.81 10.11
C VAL A 93 8.69 -12.73 10.91
N ASP A 94 8.58 -12.38 12.19
CA ASP A 94 9.73 -12.47 13.11
C ASP A 94 9.90 -13.93 13.54
N TYR A 95 10.89 -14.61 12.96
CA TYR A 95 11.17 -16.01 13.26
C TYR A 95 11.87 -16.15 14.62
N TYR A 96 11.12 -16.25 15.72
CA TYR A 96 11.65 -16.72 17.01
C TYR A 96 11.17 -18.15 17.29
N SER A 97 11.93 -19.13 16.79
CA SER A 97 11.81 -20.52 17.23
C SER A 97 12.84 -20.81 18.31
N LYS A 98 12.36 -20.88 19.55
CA LYS A 98 12.47 -22.06 20.43
C LYS A 98 11.93 -21.68 21.82
N THR A 99 11.00 -22.49 22.32
CA THR A 99 10.29 -22.42 23.62
C THR A 99 9.05 -21.50 23.63
N ASN A 100 7.86 -22.12 23.71
CA ASN A 100 6.52 -21.58 24.02
C ASN A 100 6.35 -20.05 24.11
N VAL A 101 6.39 -19.33 22.98
CA VAL A 101 6.07 -17.90 22.94
C VAL A 101 5.23 -17.58 21.70
N LEU A 102 4.25 -16.71 21.93
CA LEU A 102 3.24 -16.17 21.03
C LEU A 102 3.83 -15.79 19.66
N VAL A 103 3.21 -16.26 18.57
CA VAL A 103 3.48 -15.69 17.24
C VAL A 103 2.96 -14.26 17.26
N ASN A 104 3.88 -13.30 17.44
CA ASN A 104 3.55 -11.90 17.26
C ASN A 104 3.62 -11.62 15.76
N TYR A 105 2.46 -11.51 15.13
CA TYR A 105 2.38 -10.97 13.79
C TYR A 105 2.60 -9.47 13.92
N ASN A 106 3.77 -8.99 13.51
CA ASN A 106 4.03 -7.56 13.42
C ASN A 106 3.59 -7.08 12.04
N ILE A 107 2.98 -5.90 11.98
CA ILE A 107 2.73 -5.18 10.74
C ILE A 107 3.85 -4.17 10.55
N PHE A 108 4.13 -3.79 9.29
CA PHE A 108 5.07 -2.70 9.05
C PHE A 108 4.63 -1.43 9.81
N GLY A 109 5.40 -1.07 10.84
CA GLY A 109 5.13 0.09 11.70
C GLY A 109 4.26 -0.13 12.95
N GLY A 110 3.90 -1.37 13.32
CA GLY A 110 3.12 -1.62 14.54
C GLY A 110 2.91 -3.09 14.92
N MET A 111 2.48 -3.33 16.16
CA MET A 111 2.14 -4.66 16.69
C MET A 111 0.68 -4.99 16.34
N MET A 112 0.38 -6.17 15.81
CA MET A 112 -1.01 -6.58 15.53
C MET A 112 -1.73 -6.84 16.87
N PRO A 113 -2.96 -6.35 17.07
CA PRO A 113 -3.72 -6.67 18.28
C PRO A 113 -4.03 -8.18 18.32
N PRO A 114 -4.01 -8.81 19.51
CA PRO A 114 -4.20 -10.25 19.64
C PRO A 114 -5.53 -10.70 19.00
N SER A 115 -5.48 -11.83 18.30
CA SER A 115 -6.67 -12.57 17.87
C SER A 115 -7.35 -13.14 19.10
N ASN A 116 -8.49 -12.56 19.47
CA ASN A 116 -9.42 -13.17 20.42
C ASN A 116 -10.35 -14.13 19.65
#